data_AF-A0A174F0K1-F1
#
_entry.id   AF-A0A174F0K1-F1
#
_cell.length_a   1.000
_cell.length_b   1.000
_cell.length_c   1.000
_cell.angle_alpha   90.00
_cell.angle_beta   90.00
_cell.angle_gamma   90.00
#
_symmetry.space_group_name_H-M   'P 1'
#
loop_
_entity.id
_entity.type
_entity.pdbx_description
1 polymer ?
#
loop_
_entity_poly.entity_id
_entity_poly.type
_entity_poly.pdbx_seq_one_letter_code
_entity_poly.pdbx_strand_id
1 'polypeptide(L)'
;MLCKKCHTEMTVMQEDNVSGLICPKCGWNIITTKIDDIMLDTQLYQLFVLKNEHINRNQIRILSKISGMRSVFLWRKRLRG
;
A
#
# COMPACT_ATOMS: atom_id res chain seq x y z
N MET A 1 11.92 -21.41 4.23
CA MET A 1 10.45 -21.60 4.00
C MET A 1 10.26 -21.93 2.53
N LEU A 2 9.34 -22.82 2.18
CA LEU A 2 9.03 -23.15 0.78
C LEU A 2 7.90 -22.26 0.24
N CYS A 3 8.00 -21.85 -1.02
CA CYS A 3 6.98 -21.09 -1.72
C CYS A 3 5.69 -21.92 -1.85
N LYS A 4 4.55 -21.35 -1.43
CA LYS A 4 3.25 -22.05 -1.51
C LYS A 4 2.79 -22.39 -2.94
N LYS A 5 3.32 -21.70 -3.96
CA LYS A 5 2.95 -21.92 -5.37
C LYS A 5 3.81 -22.97 -6.06
N CYS A 6 5.13 -22.81 -5.98
CA CYS A 6 6.07 -23.64 -6.75
C CYS A 6 6.97 -24.52 -5.88
N HIS A 7 6.75 -24.55 -4.56
CA HIS A 7 7.50 -25.34 -3.58
C HIS A 7 9.01 -25.11 -3.61
N THR A 8 9.46 -24.03 -4.25
CA THR A 8 10.87 -23.62 -4.28
C THR A 8 11.24 -22.93 -2.98
N GLU A 9 12.47 -23.10 -2.53
CA GLU A 9 12.99 -22.39 -1.36
C GLU A 9 12.94 -20.88 -1.57
N MET A 10 12.42 -20.17 -0.57
CA MET A 10 12.29 -18.72 -0.60
C MET A 10 13.54 -18.06 -0.01
N THR A 11 13.90 -16.91 -0.59
CA THR A 11 15.04 -16.11 -0.17
C THR A 11 14.58 -14.98 0.75
N VAL A 12 15.39 -14.64 1.76
CA VAL A 12 15.13 -13.48 2.63
C VAL A 12 15.44 -12.20 1.86
N MET A 13 14.56 -11.22 1.97
CA MET A 13 14.72 -9.85 1.48
C MET A 13 14.65 -8.91 2.67
N GLN A 14 15.61 -8.00 2.79
CA GLN A 14 15.61 -6.95 3.81
C GLN A 14 16.11 -5.66 3.16
N GLU A 15 15.26 -4.64 3.18
CA GLU A 15 15.52 -3.33 2.57
C GLU A 15 14.82 -2.26 3.41
N ASP A 16 15.60 -1.39 4.05
CA ASP A 16 15.12 -0.39 5.02
C ASP A 16 14.20 -1.01 6.10
N ASN A 17 12.96 -0.50 6.19
CA ASN A 17 11.93 -0.96 7.12
C ASN A 17 11.10 -2.13 6.57
N VAL A 18 11.49 -2.67 5.41
CA VAL A 18 10.80 -3.76 4.71
C VAL A 18 11.60 -5.04 4.89
N SER A 19 10.97 -6.08 5.42
CA SER A 19 11.55 -7.41 5.55
C SER A 19 10.58 -8.44 5.00
N GLY A 20 11.08 -9.50 4.38
CA GLY A 20 10.21 -10.49 3.78
C GLY A 20 10.91 -11.69 3.20
N LEU A 21 10.10 -12.55 2.59
CA LEU A 21 10.52 -13.72 1.84
C LEU A 21 10.05 -13.56 0.40
N ILE A 22 10.94 -13.74 -0.55
CA ILE A 22 10.64 -13.72 -1.98
C ILE A 22 10.97 -15.06 -2.62
N CYS A 23 10.09 -15.55 -3.48
CA CYS A 23 10.35 -16.72 -4.29
C CYS A 23 11.08 -16.31 -5.57
N PRO A 24 12.32 -16.78 -5.81
CA PRO A 24 13.08 -16.40 -6.99
C PRO A 24 12.49 -16.98 -8.29
N LYS A 25 11.71 -18.07 -8.21
CA LYS A 25 11.19 -18.78 -9.39
C LYS A 25 9.88 -18.21 -9.93
N CYS A 26 8.97 -17.78 -9.06
CA CYS A 26 7.63 -17.34 -9.47
C CYS A 26 7.26 -15.92 -9.02
N GLY A 27 8.18 -15.23 -8.32
CA GLY A 27 7.96 -13.86 -7.84
C GLY A 27 6.96 -13.73 -6.70
N TRP A 28 6.38 -14.83 -6.19
CA TRP A 28 5.50 -14.77 -5.02
C TRP A 28 6.30 -14.37 -3.79
N ASN A 29 5.78 -13.41 -3.01
CA ASN A 29 6.47 -12.87 -1.85
C ASN A 29 5.53 -12.71 -0.65
N ILE A 30 6.14 -12.72 0.53
CA ILE A 30 5.52 -12.37 1.80
C ILE A 30 6.37 -11.24 2.37
N ILE A 31 5.79 -10.04 2.49
CA ILE A 31 6.53 -8.85 2.90
C ILE A 31 5.84 -8.21 4.09
N THR A 32 6.62 -7.90 5.11
CA THR A 32 6.22 -7.14 6.30
C THR A 32 6.99 -5.83 6.33
N THR A 33 6.27 -4.72 6.47
CA THR A 33 6.88 -3.41 6.66
C THR A 33 6.68 -3.01 8.11
N LYS A 34 7.76 -2.72 8.81
CA LYS A 34 7.68 -2.11 10.15
C LYS A 34 7.38 -0.63 9.97
N ILE A 35 6.31 -0.15 10.58
CA ILE A 35 5.98 1.27 10.66
C ILE A 35 6.20 1.64 12.13
N ASP A 36 7.11 2.56 12.40
CA ASP A 36 7.37 3.00 13.77
C ASP A 36 6.15 3.75 14.33
N ASP A 37 5.89 3.62 15.64
CA ASP A 37 4.71 4.19 16.30
C ASP A 37 4.60 5.71 16.13
N ILE A 38 5.74 6.41 16.01
CA ILE A 38 5.78 7.85 15.71
C ILE A 38 5.26 8.20 14.31
N MET A 39 5.33 7.27 13.37
CA MET A 39 4.86 7.41 11.98
C MET A 39 3.42 6.88 11.80
N LEU A 40 2.83 6.27 12.83
CA LEU A 40 1.46 5.78 12.82
C LEU A 40 0.47 6.93 13.06
N ASP A 41 0.12 7.64 11.98
CA ASP A 41 -1.03 8.55 12.00
C ASP A 41 -2.32 7.73 11.94
N THR A 42 -3.04 7.68 13.07
CA THR A 42 -4.35 6.98 13.18
C THR A 42 -5.50 7.83 12.65
N GLN A 43 -5.24 9.08 12.23
CA GLN A 43 -6.27 10.03 11.84
C GLN A 43 -6.75 9.76 10.41
N LEU A 44 -8.07 9.60 10.26
CA LEU A 44 -8.70 9.30 8.98
C LEU A 44 -8.99 10.58 8.20
N TYR A 45 -8.27 10.80 7.10
CA TYR A 45 -8.49 11.94 6.21
C TYR A 45 -9.51 11.60 5.11
N GLN A 46 -10.58 12.38 5.00
CA GLN A 46 -11.55 12.28 3.91
C GLN A 46 -11.33 13.41 2.92
N LEU A 47 -10.90 13.05 1.69
CA LEU A 47 -10.76 14.00 0.60
C LEU A 47 -12.04 14.03 -0.23
N PHE A 48 -12.69 15.19 -0.30
CA PHE A 48 -13.85 15.41 -1.15
C PHE A 48 -13.45 16.18 -2.40
N VAL A 49 -13.60 15.55 -3.56
CA VAL A 49 -13.40 16.22 -4.85
C VAL A 49 -14.71 16.89 -5.25
N LEU A 50 -14.73 18.22 -5.19
CA LEU A 50 -15.83 19.02 -5.72
C LEU A 50 -15.71 19.04 -7.27
N LYS A 51 -16.86 19.02 -7.97
CA LYS A 51 -16.96 18.72 -9.42
C LYS A 51 -15.98 19.54 -10.28
N ASN A 52 -15.56 18.90 -11.38
CA ASN A 52 -14.77 19.42 -12.52
C ASN A 52 -13.25 19.57 -12.36
N GLU A 53 -12.65 19.09 -11.29
CA GLU A 53 -11.19 18.99 -11.24
C GLU A 53 -10.70 17.58 -11.63
N HIS A 54 -9.73 17.54 -12.55
CA HIS A 54 -9.03 16.30 -12.90
C HIS A 54 -8.29 15.79 -11.67
N ILE A 55 -8.71 14.63 -11.17
CA ILE A 55 -8.07 13.99 -10.03
C ILE A 55 -6.64 13.59 -10.41
N ASN A 56 -5.66 14.30 -9.87
CA ASN A 56 -4.26 13.96 -10.04
C ASN A 56 -3.89 12.78 -9.14
N ARG A 57 -3.86 11.58 -9.73
CA ARG A 57 -3.50 10.34 -9.03
C ARG A 57 -2.11 10.37 -8.41
N ASN A 58 -1.17 11.13 -8.96
CA ASN A 58 0.18 11.22 -8.42
C ASN A 58 0.19 11.98 -7.09
N GLN A 59 -0.58 13.05 -6.96
CA GLN A 59 -0.71 13.79 -5.70
C GLN A 59 -1.34 12.91 -4.62
N ILE A 60 -2.39 12.16 -4.94
CA ILE A 60 -3.01 11.22 -3.98
C ILE A 60 -2.02 10.13 -3.57
N ARG A 61 -1.24 9.61 -4.51
CA ARG A 61 -0.21 8.61 -4.22
C ARG A 61 0.87 9.16 -3.28
N ILE A 62 1.32 10.40 -3.50
CA ILE A 62 2.29 11.08 -2.63
C ILE A 62 1.69 11.26 -1.23
N LEU A 63 0.45 11.76 -1.12
CA LEU A 63 -0.24 11.91 0.16
C LEU A 63 -0.35 10.57 0.91
N SER A 64 -0.73 9.50 0.22
CA SER A 64 -0.81 8.16 0.85
C SER A 64 0.54 7.62 1.33
N LYS A 65 1.64 7.96 0.65
CA LYS A 65 3.00 7.60 1.08
C LYS A 65 3.41 8.40 2.32
N ILE A 66 3.13 9.70 2.33
CA ILE A 66 3.46 10.57 3.46
C ILE A 66 2.66 10.18 4.70
N SER A 67 1.37 9.86 4.54
CA SER A 67 0.48 9.54 5.65
C SER A 67 0.63 8.09 6.17
N GLY A 68 1.50 7.27 5.59
CA GLY A 68 1.68 5.87 5.99
C GLY A 68 0.43 4.98 5.78
N MET A 69 -0.59 5.45 5.05
CA MET A 69 -1.87 4.76 4.90
C MET A 69 -1.98 4.00 3.57
N ARG A 70 -2.51 2.78 3.62
CA ARG A 70 -3.00 2.09 2.41
C ARG A 70 -4.24 2.83 1.89
N SER A 71 -4.12 3.50 0.74
CA SER A 71 -5.24 4.19 0.10
C SER A 71 -6.26 3.18 -0.46
N VAL A 72 -7.47 3.19 0.12
CA VAL A 72 -8.63 2.48 -0.42
C VAL A 72 -9.48 3.48 -1.20
N PHE A 73 -9.52 3.36 -2.53
CA PHE A 73 -10.35 4.21 -3.38
C PHE A 73 -11.81 3.74 -3.36
N LEU A 74 -12.64 4.36 -2.53
CA LEU A 74 -14.10 4.19 -2.57
C LEU A 74 -14.72 5.25 -3.47
N TRP A 75 -15.00 4.90 -4.72
CA TRP A 75 -15.76 5.75 -5.63
C TRP A 75 -17.25 5.67 -5.29
N ARG A 76 -17.77 6.65 -4.55
CA ARG A 76 -19.22 6.88 -4.47
C ARG A 76 -19.61 7.99 -5.44
N LYS A 77 -20.27 7.63 -6.55
CA LYS A 77 -21.02 8.61 -7.35
C LYS A 77 -22.17 9.12 -6.47
N ARG A 78 -22.08 10.37 -6.01
CA ARG A 78 -23.21 11.05 -5.37
C ARG A 78 -24.24 11.37 -6.47
N LEU A 79 -25.27 10.54 -6.59
CA LEU A 79 -26.48 10.89 -7.34
C LEU A 79 -27.10 12.10 -6.64
N ARG A 80 -27.13 13.25 -7.32
CA ARG A 80 -27.90 14.40 -6.85
C ARG A 80 -29.36 14.11 -7.16
N GLY A 81 -30.20 14.07 -6.13
CA GLY A 81 -31.64 14.29 -6.26
C GLY A 81 -31.92 15.78 -6.42
#